data_AF-A0A2D2DW00-F1
#
_entry.id   AF-A0A2D2DW00-F1
#
_cell.length_a   1.000
_cell.length_b   1.000
_cell.length_c   1.000
_cell.angle_alpha   90.00
_cell.angle_beta   90.00
_cell.angle_gamma   90.00
#
_symmetry.space_group_name_H-M   'P 1'
#
loop_
_entity.id
_entity.type
_entity.pdbx_description
1 polymer ?
#
loop_
_entity_poly.entity_id
_entity_poly.type
_entity_poly.pdbx_seq_one_letter_code
_entity_poly.pdbx_strand_id
1 'polypeptide(L)'
;MRTLDGIVRAALIASALLAVQARAAEPVRLFDAAEECSEFSQAGMRECLAKKAIDSAASLKKAEARAADAISRWDEDANYIKAAQAKLRESGAAFARYRQAQCAFATSLAGGGAGNSHEISRLACVADMNAQRAMELFRETDTLAPK
;
A
#
# COMPACT_ATOMS: atom_id res chain seq x y z
N MET A 1 10.23 -48.22 37.16
CA MET A 1 11.30 -47.39 36.57
C MET A 1 11.28 -47.32 35.04
N ARG A 2 10.91 -48.37 34.29
CA ARG A 2 10.88 -48.31 32.80
C ARG A 2 9.75 -47.47 32.17
N THR A 3 8.68 -47.19 32.90
CA THR A 3 7.50 -46.45 32.39
C THR A 3 7.60 -44.93 32.53
N LEU A 4 8.43 -44.42 33.44
CA LEU A 4 8.64 -42.99 33.64
C LEU A 4 9.57 -42.39 32.56
N ASP A 5 10.56 -43.15 32.09
CA ASP A 5 11.48 -42.71 31.01
C ASP A 5 10.80 -42.52 29.65
N GLY A 6 9.76 -43.32 29.35
CA GLY A 6 9.02 -43.21 28.10
C GLY A 6 8.16 -41.95 28.00
N ILE A 7 7.56 -41.55 29.13
CA ILE A 7 6.69 -40.37 29.21
C ILE A 7 7.53 -39.08 29.12
N VAL A 8 8.70 -39.05 29.76
CA VAL A 8 9.61 -37.90 29.70
C VAL A 8 10.18 -37.69 28.28
N ARG A 9 10.49 -38.77 27.56
CA ARG A 9 10.95 -38.69 26.16
C ARG A 9 9.86 -38.26 25.18
N ALA A 10 8.62 -38.69 25.37
CA ALA A 10 7.50 -38.26 24.53
C ALA A 10 7.19 -36.76 24.69
N ALA A 11 7.31 -36.22 25.91
CA ALA A 11 7.09 -34.80 26.19
C ALA A 11 8.17 -33.88 25.58
N LEU A 12 9.42 -34.34 25.51
CA LEU A 12 10.53 -33.57 24.92
C LEU A 12 10.44 -33.48 23.39
N ILE A 13 9.92 -34.50 22.71
CA ILE A 13 9.74 -34.49 21.24
C ILE A 13 8.55 -33.62 20.83
N ALA A 14 7.46 -33.62 21.63
CA ALA A 14 6.30 -32.76 21.38
C ALA A 14 6.63 -31.26 21.51
N SER A 15 7.61 -30.90 22.35
CA SER A 15 8.02 -29.51 22.57
C SER A 15 8.87 -28.94 21.42
N ALA A 16 9.58 -29.79 20.66
CA ALA A 16 10.40 -29.35 19.53
C ALA A 16 9.57 -29.11 18.25
N LEU A 17 8.43 -29.79 18.08
CA LEU A 17 7.55 -29.64 16.92
C LEU A 17 6.66 -28.38 16.97
N LEU A 18 6.50 -27.77 18.15
CA LEU A 18 5.74 -26.52 18.32
C LEU A 18 6.59 -25.24 18.18
N ALA A 19 7.91 -25.37 18.02
CA ALA A 19 8.82 -24.23 17.85
C ALA A 19 9.01 -23.79 16.39
N VAL A 20 8.42 -24.50 15.42
CA VAL A 20 8.27 -24.00 14.03
C VAL A 20 7.12 -23.02 14.00
N GLN A 21 7.21 -21.98 14.84
CA GLN A 21 6.26 -20.90 14.87
C GLN A 21 6.49 -20.02 13.65
N ALA A 22 5.38 -19.72 12.99
CA ALA A 22 5.22 -18.78 11.92
C ALA A 22 6.25 -17.64 11.96
N ARG A 23 7.15 -17.62 10.98
CA ARG A 23 7.58 -16.32 10.45
C ARG A 23 6.29 -15.69 9.93
N ALA A 24 5.69 -14.78 10.72
CA ALA A 24 4.75 -13.83 10.15
C ALA A 24 5.53 -13.19 9.00
N ALA A 25 5.15 -13.50 7.76
CA ALA A 25 5.68 -12.78 6.63
C ALA A 25 5.45 -11.30 6.94
N GLU A 26 6.51 -10.51 7.03
CA GLU A 26 6.32 -9.06 7.11
C GLU A 26 5.42 -8.69 5.94
N PRO A 27 4.33 -7.93 6.18
CA PRO A 27 3.49 -7.50 5.08
C PRO A 27 4.42 -6.80 4.09
N VAL A 28 4.54 -7.38 2.90
CA VAL A 28 5.38 -6.80 1.85
C VAL A 28 4.81 -5.42 1.57
N ARG A 29 5.52 -4.38 2.04
CA ARG A 29 5.26 -3.02 1.63
C ARG A 29 5.63 -2.94 0.17
N LEU A 30 4.62 -3.03 -0.70
CA LEU A 30 4.81 -3.00 -2.15
C LEU A 30 5.46 -1.68 -2.60
N PHE A 31 5.29 -0.62 -1.81
CA PHE A 31 5.90 0.69 -1.96
C PHE A 31 6.47 1.12 -0.61
N ASP A 32 7.70 1.64 -0.64
CA ASP A 32 8.37 2.18 0.53
C ASP A 32 9.21 3.40 0.11
N ALA A 33 8.53 4.51 -0.17
CA ALA A 33 9.18 5.74 -0.64
C ALA A 33 10.20 6.28 0.38
N ALA A 34 9.99 6.03 1.68
CA ALA A 34 10.91 6.42 2.73
C ALA A 34 12.23 5.65 2.62
N GLU A 35 12.16 4.33 2.45
CA GLU A 35 13.34 3.49 2.23
C GLU A 35 14.08 3.87 0.95
N GLU A 36 13.37 4.13 -0.14
CA GLU A 36 13.98 4.58 -1.39
C GLU A 36 14.67 5.96 -1.31
N CYS A 37 14.48 6.69 -0.21
CA CYS A 37 15.13 7.97 0.08
C CYS A 37 16.01 7.91 1.35
N SER A 38 16.30 6.72 1.90
CA SER A 38 16.92 6.56 3.23
C SER A 38 18.39 7.00 3.30
N GLU A 39 19.10 6.93 2.18
CA GLU A 39 20.53 7.30 2.05
C GLU A 39 20.82 8.80 2.25
N PHE A 40 19.77 9.65 2.26
CA PHE A 40 19.93 11.10 2.38
C PHE A 40 19.85 11.61 3.83
N SER A 41 20.45 12.79 4.06
CA SER A 41 20.16 13.58 5.26
C SER A 41 18.67 13.89 5.38
N GLN A 42 18.19 14.32 6.54
CA GLN A 42 16.77 14.67 6.70
C GLN A 42 16.30 15.73 5.67
N ALA A 43 17.14 16.71 5.33
CA ALA A 43 16.81 17.70 4.30
C ALA A 43 16.74 17.06 2.89
N GLY A 44 17.72 16.22 2.54
CA GLY A 44 17.74 15.53 1.25
C GLY A 44 16.63 14.48 1.11
N MET A 45 16.27 13.79 2.21
CA MET A 45 15.16 12.85 2.26
C MET A 45 13.84 13.57 2.00
N ARG A 46 13.62 14.74 2.61
CA ARG A 46 12.44 15.57 2.34
C ARG A 46 12.36 15.95 0.86
N GLU A 47 13.46 16.35 0.23
CA GLU A 47 13.49 16.73 -1.18
C GLU A 47 13.23 15.54 -2.11
N CYS A 48 13.87 14.40 -1.85
CA CYS A 48 13.63 13.13 -2.55
C CYS A 48 12.14 12.72 -2.45
N LEU A 49 11.58 12.75 -1.25
CA LEU A 49 10.18 12.42 -1.01
C LEU A 49 9.20 13.43 -1.62
N ALA A 50 9.54 14.72 -1.65
CA ALA A 50 8.73 15.73 -2.32
C ALA A 50 8.62 15.42 -3.82
N LYS A 51 9.74 15.04 -4.45
CA LYS A 51 9.75 14.58 -5.84
C LYS A 51 8.92 13.31 -6.03
N LYS A 52 9.07 12.30 -5.17
CA LYS A 52 8.25 11.08 -5.23
C LYS A 52 6.76 11.34 -5.06
N ALA A 53 6.37 12.26 -4.17
CA ALA A 53 4.97 12.64 -4.00
C ALA A 53 4.38 13.30 -5.26
N ILE A 54 5.17 14.13 -5.96
CA ILE A 54 4.77 14.73 -7.24
C ILE A 54 4.66 13.68 -8.34
N ASP A 55 5.71 12.85 -8.51
CA ASP A 55 5.78 11.85 -9.57
C ASP A 55 4.69 10.77 -9.40
N SER A 56 4.42 10.36 -8.16
CA SER A 56 3.33 9.43 -7.84
C SER A 56 1.95 10.04 -8.08
N ALA A 57 1.74 11.33 -7.81
CA ALA A 57 0.48 12.00 -8.11
C ALA A 57 0.22 12.07 -9.63
N ALA A 58 1.26 12.34 -10.42
CA ALA A 58 1.17 12.29 -11.88
C ALA A 58 0.88 10.87 -12.38
N SER A 59 1.52 9.86 -11.77
CA SER A 59 1.30 8.45 -12.10
C SER A 59 -0.12 7.98 -11.75
N LEU A 60 -0.66 8.39 -10.59
CA LEU A 60 -2.04 8.12 -10.20
C LEU A 60 -3.03 8.74 -11.20
N LYS A 61 -2.84 10.01 -11.58
CA LYS A 61 -3.69 10.67 -12.58
C LYS A 61 -3.69 9.92 -13.92
N LYS A 62 -2.52 9.41 -14.33
CA LYS A 62 -2.40 8.58 -15.54
C LYS A 62 -3.13 7.24 -15.39
N ALA A 63 -3.06 6.62 -14.21
CA ALA A 63 -3.77 5.37 -13.92
C ALA A 63 -5.29 5.56 -13.91
N GLU A 64 -5.80 6.65 -13.32
CA GLU A 64 -7.22 7.03 -13.35
C GLU A 64 -7.72 7.23 -14.79
N ALA A 65 -6.94 7.92 -15.62
CA ALA A 65 -7.28 8.11 -17.04
C ALA A 65 -7.30 6.77 -17.80
N ARG A 66 -6.33 5.89 -17.55
CA ARG A 66 -6.28 4.54 -18.16
C ARG A 66 -7.44 3.66 -17.72
N ALA A 67 -7.83 3.70 -16.45
CA ALA A 67 -8.98 2.96 -15.93
C ALA A 67 -10.28 3.47 -16.60
N ALA A 68 -10.46 4.78 -16.70
CA ALA A 68 -11.62 5.36 -17.39
C ALA A 68 -11.69 4.97 -18.87
N ASP A 69 -10.54 4.92 -19.53
CA ASP A 69 -10.38 4.52 -20.93
C ASP A 69 -10.65 3.02 -21.14
N ALA A 70 -10.17 2.15 -20.24
CA ALA A 70 -10.50 0.73 -20.23
C ALA A 70 -12.01 0.48 -20.06
N ILE A 71 -12.65 1.16 -19.09
CA ILE A 71 -14.10 1.10 -18.89
C ILE A 71 -14.86 1.57 -20.14
N SER A 72 -14.34 2.57 -20.86
CA SER A 72 -15.01 3.10 -22.06
C SER A 72 -14.97 2.13 -23.24
N ARG A 73 -13.93 1.30 -23.32
CA ARG A 73 -13.78 0.25 -24.34
C ARG A 73 -14.37 -1.09 -23.94
N TRP A 74 -14.77 -1.26 -22.68
CA TRP A 74 -15.34 -2.51 -22.18
C TRP A 74 -16.54 -2.95 -23.03
N ASP A 75 -16.52 -4.19 -23.53
CA ASP A 75 -17.60 -4.83 -24.28
C ASP A 75 -18.78 -5.17 -23.35
N GLU A 76 -19.49 -4.12 -22.98
CA GLU A 76 -20.63 -4.18 -22.07
C GLU A 76 -21.69 -3.14 -22.48
N ASP A 77 -22.92 -3.34 -21.97
CA ASP A 77 -24.02 -2.40 -22.15
C ASP A 77 -23.65 -0.99 -21.64
N ALA A 78 -24.12 0.01 -22.38
CA ALA A 78 -23.79 1.41 -22.13
C ALA A 78 -24.22 1.89 -20.74
N ASN A 79 -25.25 1.31 -20.12
CA ASN A 79 -25.69 1.68 -18.78
C ASN A 79 -24.67 1.24 -17.72
N TYR A 80 -24.09 0.04 -17.85
CA TYR A 80 -23.04 -0.43 -16.94
C TYR A 80 -21.74 0.33 -17.12
N ILE A 81 -21.35 0.67 -18.37
CA ILE A 81 -20.20 1.55 -18.63
C ILE A 81 -20.37 2.90 -17.93
N LYS A 82 -21.55 3.54 -18.09
CA LYS A 82 -21.85 4.82 -17.42
C LYS A 82 -21.81 4.71 -15.90
N ALA A 83 -22.37 3.63 -15.35
CA ALA A 83 -22.35 3.38 -13.91
C ALA A 83 -20.92 3.19 -13.38
N ALA A 84 -20.09 2.39 -14.05
CA ALA A 84 -18.70 2.16 -13.69
C ALA A 84 -17.88 3.45 -13.73
N GLN A 85 -18.03 4.29 -14.76
CA GLN A 85 -17.36 5.59 -14.81
C GLN A 85 -17.79 6.53 -13.66
N ALA A 86 -19.07 6.53 -13.30
CA ALA A 86 -19.55 7.31 -12.15
C ALA A 86 -18.92 6.82 -10.84
N LYS A 87 -18.83 5.49 -10.66
CA LYS A 87 -18.21 4.88 -9.49
C LYS A 87 -16.71 5.09 -9.43
N LEU A 88 -16.00 5.10 -10.56
CA LEU A 88 -14.58 5.46 -10.60
C LEU A 88 -14.36 6.89 -10.08
N ARG A 89 -15.17 7.87 -10.53
CA ARG A 89 -15.06 9.26 -10.05
C ARG A 89 -15.38 9.40 -8.56
N GLU A 90 -16.45 8.75 -8.11
CA GLU A 90 -16.84 8.73 -6.69
C GLU A 90 -15.74 8.12 -5.82
N SER A 91 -15.20 6.97 -6.23
CA SER A 91 -14.11 6.28 -5.57
C SER A 91 -12.83 7.12 -5.52
N GLY A 92 -12.46 7.79 -6.62
CA GLY A 92 -11.30 8.69 -6.65
C GLY A 92 -11.43 9.85 -5.66
N ALA A 93 -12.61 10.47 -5.57
CA ALA A 93 -12.88 11.53 -4.59
C ALA A 93 -12.83 11.01 -3.14
N ALA A 94 -13.36 9.81 -2.88
CA ALA A 94 -13.27 9.17 -1.57
C ALA A 94 -11.83 8.82 -1.20
N PHE A 95 -11.06 8.28 -2.15
CA PHE A 95 -9.65 7.96 -1.97
C PHE A 95 -8.82 9.20 -1.61
N ALA A 96 -9.05 10.33 -2.28
CA ALA A 96 -8.33 11.58 -1.96
C ALA A 96 -8.52 12.01 -0.49
N ARG A 97 -9.75 11.88 0.04
CA ARG A 97 -10.06 12.16 1.45
C ARG A 97 -9.44 11.12 2.38
N TYR A 98 -9.53 9.84 2.03
CA TYR A 98 -8.92 8.76 2.79
C TYR A 98 -7.40 8.94 2.88
N ARG A 99 -6.71 9.20 1.77
CA ARG A 99 -5.27 9.49 1.74
C ARG A 99 -4.89 10.64 2.66
N GLN A 100 -5.66 11.73 2.65
CA GLN A 100 -5.40 12.85 3.54
C GLN A 100 -5.51 12.44 5.02
N ALA A 101 -6.59 11.77 5.40
CA ALA A 101 -6.81 11.32 6.77
C ALA A 101 -5.76 10.30 7.22
N GLN A 102 -5.44 9.33 6.36
CA GLN A 102 -4.47 8.29 6.63
C GLN A 102 -3.06 8.86 6.78
N CYS A 103 -2.66 9.79 5.92
CA CYS A 103 -1.35 10.42 6.05
C CYS A 103 -1.25 11.40 7.21
N ALA A 104 -2.36 12.04 7.62
CA ALA A 104 -2.41 12.79 8.86
C ALA A 104 -2.22 11.87 10.08
N PHE A 105 -2.88 10.71 10.09
CA PHE A 105 -2.66 9.69 11.11
C PHE A 105 -1.20 9.21 11.13
N ALA A 106 -0.62 8.83 9.98
CA ALA A 106 0.79 8.42 9.89
C ALA A 106 1.75 9.50 10.42
N THR A 107 1.50 10.77 10.05
CA THR A 107 2.29 11.92 10.53
C THR A 107 2.17 12.10 12.05
N SER A 108 1.01 11.78 12.65
CA SER A 108 0.84 11.86 14.11
C SER A 108 1.69 10.84 14.87
N LEU A 109 2.07 9.73 14.23
CA LEU A 109 2.92 8.69 14.82
C LEU A 109 4.40 9.10 14.92
N ALA A 110 4.80 10.21 14.27
CA ALA A 110 6.14 10.78 14.41
C ALA A 110 6.40 11.42 15.79
N GLY A 111 5.37 11.55 16.65
CA GLY A 111 5.50 12.09 18.01
C GLY A 111 6.03 13.52 18.02
N GLY A 112 6.89 13.86 18.99
CA GLY A 112 7.57 15.16 19.08
C GLY A 112 8.75 15.31 18.11
N GLY A 113 8.66 14.73 16.91
CA GLY A 113 9.76 14.67 15.95
C GLY A 113 10.37 16.04 15.63
N ALA A 114 11.70 16.15 15.65
CA ALA A 114 12.40 17.40 15.37
C ALA A 114 12.62 17.64 13.86
N GLY A 115 12.72 18.91 13.45
CA GLY A 115 12.99 19.28 12.08
C GLY A 115 11.87 18.85 11.11
N ASN A 116 12.24 18.19 10.01
CA ASN A 116 11.35 17.79 8.92
C ASN A 116 10.68 16.41 9.10
N SER A 117 10.79 15.76 10.26
CA SER A 117 10.27 14.40 10.45
C SER A 117 8.78 14.24 10.12
N HIS A 118 7.95 15.22 10.50
CA HIS A 118 6.52 15.22 10.15
C HIS A 118 6.30 15.32 8.63
N GLU A 119 7.04 16.19 7.95
CA GLU A 119 6.90 16.39 6.51
C GLU A 119 7.42 15.20 5.71
N ILE A 120 8.53 14.58 6.15
CA ILE A 120 9.03 13.32 5.61
C ILE A 120 7.96 12.24 5.71
N SER A 121 7.36 12.05 6.89
CA SER A 121 6.31 11.06 7.10
C SER A 121 5.11 11.31 6.18
N ARG A 122 4.66 12.56 6.09
CA ARG A 122 3.54 12.96 5.24
C ARG A 122 3.83 12.67 3.77
N LEU A 123 5.01 13.06 3.27
CA LEU A 123 5.38 12.90 1.86
C LEU A 123 5.55 11.43 1.48
N ALA A 124 6.19 10.62 2.32
CA ALA A 124 6.31 9.18 2.11
C ALA A 124 4.93 8.51 2.02
N CYS A 125 4.06 8.77 3.00
CA CYS A 125 2.69 8.23 2.98
C CYS A 125 1.92 8.61 1.70
N VAL A 126 1.99 9.87 1.28
CA VAL A 126 1.30 10.32 0.06
C VAL A 126 1.86 9.60 -1.17
N ALA A 127 3.18 9.44 -1.27
CA ALA A 127 3.80 8.76 -2.39
C ALA A 127 3.38 7.28 -2.48
N ASP A 128 3.45 6.56 -1.36
CA ASP A 128 3.10 5.14 -1.28
C ASP A 128 1.62 4.90 -1.58
N MET A 129 0.72 5.69 -0.99
CA MET A 129 -0.71 5.55 -1.23
C MET A 129 -1.10 5.85 -2.68
N ASN A 130 -0.47 6.85 -3.30
CA ASN A 130 -0.70 7.14 -4.72
C ASN A 130 -0.26 5.97 -5.62
N ALA A 131 0.92 5.40 -5.34
CA ALA A 131 1.46 4.28 -6.09
C ALA A 131 0.61 3.01 -5.93
N GLN A 132 0.17 2.73 -4.70
CA GLN A 132 -0.76 1.64 -4.40
C GLN A 132 -2.07 1.78 -5.15
N ARG A 133 -2.69 2.96 -5.10
CA ARG A 133 -3.95 3.21 -5.80
C ARG A 133 -3.81 3.07 -7.32
N ALA A 134 -2.69 3.51 -7.89
CA ALA A 134 -2.42 3.34 -9.31
C ALA A 134 -2.37 1.86 -9.72
N MET A 135 -1.78 0.99 -8.88
CA MET A 135 -1.75 -0.46 -9.11
C MET A 135 -3.12 -1.12 -8.94
N GLU A 136 -3.90 -0.71 -7.94
CA GLU A 136 -5.27 -1.20 -7.75
C GLU A 136 -6.12 -0.91 -8.99
N LEU A 137 -6.13 0.34 -9.45
CA LEU A 137 -6.89 0.73 -10.65
C LEU A 137 -6.48 -0.06 -11.89
N PHE A 138 -5.19 -0.36 -12.04
CA PHE A 138 -4.72 -1.22 -13.11
C PHE A 138 -5.29 -2.64 -12.99
N ARG A 139 -5.13 -3.29 -11.84
CA ARG A 139 -5.63 -4.67 -11.62
C ARG A 139 -7.14 -4.78 -11.73
N GLU A 140 -7.88 -3.77 -11.27
CA GLU A 140 -9.34 -3.74 -11.32
C GLU A 140 -9.88 -3.59 -12.76
N THR A 141 -9.06 -3.10 -13.69
CA THR A 141 -9.49 -2.80 -15.07
C THR A 141 -8.76 -3.60 -16.15
N ASP A 142 -7.67 -4.31 -15.82
CA ASP A 142 -6.87 -5.05 -16.81
C ASP A 142 -7.59 -6.25 -17.43
N THR A 143 -8.62 -6.78 -16.75
CA THR A 143 -9.41 -7.92 -17.23
C THR A 143 -10.66 -7.52 -18.03
N LEU A 144 -10.92 -6.22 -18.21
CA LEU A 144 -12.10 -5.77 -18.96
C LEU A 144 -11.91 -6.09 -20.45
N ALA A 145 -12.78 -6.96 -20.98
CA ALA A 145 -12.74 -7.33 -22.39
C ALA A 145 -13.06 -6.12 -23.28
N PRO A 146 -12.22 -5.77 -24.27
CA PRO A 146 -12.49 -4.66 -25.17
C PRO A 146 -13.51 -5.04 -26.27
N LYS A 147 -14.23 -4.04 -26.77
CA LYS A 147 -15.06 -4.11 -27.99
C LYS A 147 -14.25 -4.34 -29.26
#